data_AF-A0A3P1VF79-F1
#
_entry.id   AF-A0A3P1VF79-F1
#
_cell.length_a   1.000
_cell.length_b   1.000
_cell.length_c   1.000
_cell.angle_alpha   90.00
_cell.angle_beta   90.00
_cell.angle_gamma   90.00
#
_symmetry.space_group_name_H-M   'P 1'
#
loop_
_entity.id
_entity.type
_entity.pdbx_description
1 polymer ?
#
loop_
_entity_poly.entity_id
_entity_poly.type
_entity_poly.pdbx_seq_one_letter_code
_entity_poly.pdbx_strand_id
1 'polypeptide(L)'
;MLNQRVKQIIWNDTAKNLYSDESIARRLLTCSEDREFIKLLTGLNDEHLDKLEDQNRKIIRKVIDMVCLSFHYFDVCNEGEAVMSNHQPIESMSDILGLSEEQYLLLEKEWRKVFHKKTNKTL
;
A
#
# COMPACT_ATOMS: atom_id res chain seq x y z
N MET A 1 4.64 -8.88 12.34
CA MET A 1 3.28 -8.39 12.05
C MET A 1 3.32 -7.66 10.73
N LEU A 2 2.59 -8.14 9.72
CA LEU A 2 2.35 -7.40 8.48
C LEU A 2 1.92 -5.97 8.83
N ASN A 3 2.73 -5.02 8.37
CA ASN A 3 2.77 -3.62 8.79
C ASN A 3 1.36 -2.98 8.75
N GLN A 4 0.94 -2.25 9.80
CA GLN A 4 -0.38 -1.60 9.86
C GLN A 4 -0.72 -0.80 8.57
N ARG A 5 0.31 -0.23 7.93
CA ARG A 5 0.24 0.45 6.63
C ARG A 5 -0.28 -0.44 5.50
N VAL A 6 0.20 -1.69 5.42
CA VAL A 6 -0.21 -2.67 4.41
C VAL A 6 -1.68 -3.05 4.60
N LYS A 7 -2.11 -3.23 5.86
CA LYS A 7 -3.52 -3.49 6.17
C LYS A 7 -4.40 -2.34 5.69
N GLN A 8 -4.00 -1.10 5.98
CA GLN A 8 -4.74 0.09 5.56
C GLN A 8 -4.89 0.17 4.03
N ILE A 9 -3.83 -0.13 3.27
CA ILE A 9 -3.90 -0.15 1.80
C ILE A 9 -4.97 -1.13 1.31
N ILE A 10 -5.00 -2.35 1.84
CA ILE A 10 -5.99 -3.36 1.44
C ILE A 10 -7.39 -2.97 1.91
N TRP A 11 -7.52 -2.37 3.09
CA TRP A 11 -8.81 -1.88 3.59
C TRP A 11 -9.38 -0.78 2.69
N ASN A 12 -8.55 0.15 2.24
CA ASN A 12 -8.96 1.21 1.32
C ASN A 12 -9.38 0.64 -0.05
N ASP A 13 -8.58 -0.27 -0.61
CA ASP A 13 -8.87 -0.88 -1.91
C ASP A 13 -10.18 -1.68 -1.93
N THR A 14 -10.50 -2.34 -0.82
CA THR A 14 -11.73 -3.14 -0.67
C THR A 14 -12.92 -2.35 -0.12
N ALA A 15 -12.76 -1.06 0.20
CA ALA A 15 -13.79 -0.26 0.90
C ALA A 15 -15.12 -0.16 0.14
N LYS A 16 -15.08 -0.20 -1.19
CA LYS A 16 -16.29 -0.10 -2.03
C LYS A 16 -17.22 -1.30 -1.91
N ASN A 17 -16.68 -2.49 -1.60
CA ASN A 17 -17.42 -3.74 -1.51
C ASN A 17 -17.05 -4.50 -0.23
N LEU A 18 -17.16 -3.83 0.91
CA LEU A 18 -16.63 -4.29 2.21
C LEU A 18 -17.03 -5.73 2.58
N TYR A 19 -18.28 -6.11 2.31
CA TYR A 19 -18.87 -7.36 2.80
C TYR A 19 -18.89 -8.49 1.76
N SER A 20 -18.23 -8.33 0.61
CA SER A 20 -18.07 -9.46 -0.30
C SER A 20 -17.08 -10.47 0.26
N ASP A 21 -17.29 -11.75 -0.04
CA ASP A 21 -16.39 -12.85 0.35
C ASP A 21 -14.94 -12.57 -0.07
N GLU A 22 -14.74 -12.03 -1.27
CA GLU A 22 -13.42 -11.62 -1.77
C GLU A 22 -12.81 -10.51 -0.91
N SER A 23 -13.55 -9.46 -0.57
CA SER A 23 -13.05 -8.35 0.26
C SER A 23 -12.71 -8.82 1.67
N ILE A 24 -13.57 -9.66 2.27
CA ILE A 24 -13.33 -10.26 3.60
C ILE A 24 -12.07 -11.11 3.55
N ALA A 25 -11.94 -12.02 2.59
CA ALA A 25 -10.76 -12.85 2.42
C ALA A 25 -9.49 -12.02 2.22
N ARG A 26 -9.52 -11.03 1.32
CA ARG A 26 -8.38 -10.13 1.07
C ARG A 26 -7.93 -9.41 2.33
N ARG A 27 -8.85 -8.97 3.18
CA ARG A 27 -8.52 -8.34 4.48
C ARG A 27 -7.95 -9.34 5.47
N LEU A 28 -8.54 -10.52 5.59
CA LEU A 28 -8.08 -11.55 6.53
C LEU A 28 -6.70 -12.08 6.17
N LEU A 29 -6.38 -12.23 4.89
CA LEU A 29 -5.03 -12.58 4.40
C LEU A 29 -3.94 -11.58 4.83
N THR A 30 -4.31 -10.35 5.22
CA THR A 30 -3.35 -9.37 5.79
C THR A 30 -3.19 -9.50 7.31
N CYS A 31 -4.10 -10.19 7.98
CA CYS A 31 -4.21 -10.27 9.43
C CYS A 31 -3.83 -11.64 9.99
N SER A 32 -4.06 -12.73 9.25
CA SER A 32 -3.88 -14.11 9.67
C SER A 32 -3.32 -14.96 8.52
N GLU A 33 -2.54 -15.97 8.87
CA GLU A 33 -2.08 -17.03 7.95
C GLU A 33 -3.00 -18.26 7.99
N ASP A 34 -4.05 -18.24 8.84
CA ASP A 34 -5.02 -19.34 8.94
C ASP A 34 -5.96 -19.34 7.72
N ARG A 35 -5.49 -19.98 6.65
CA ARG A 35 -6.23 -20.11 5.39
C ARG A 35 -7.46 -21.01 5.54
N GLU A 36 -7.43 -22.01 6.42
CA GLU A 36 -8.60 -22.86 6.65
C GLU A 36 -9.77 -22.07 7.23
N PHE A 37 -9.50 -21.20 8.22
CA PHE A 37 -10.51 -20.28 8.75
C PHE A 37 -11.09 -19.38 7.66
N ILE A 38 -10.24 -18.82 6.79
CA ILE A 38 -10.68 -17.94 5.70
C ILE A 38 -11.58 -18.71 4.71
N LYS A 39 -11.20 -19.93 4.33
CA LYS A 39 -12.01 -20.79 3.45
C LYS A 39 -13.36 -21.12 4.06
N LEU A 40 -13.38 -21.48 5.35
CA LEU A 40 -14.63 -21.79 6.06
C LEU A 40 -15.57 -20.59 6.12
N LEU A 41 -15.04 -19.39 6.35
CA LEU A 41 -15.82 -18.17 6.49
C LEU A 41 -16.39 -17.66 5.15
N THR A 42 -15.60 -17.78 4.07
CA THR A 42 -15.89 -17.12 2.78
C THR A 42 -16.35 -18.09 1.69
N GLY A 43 -16.27 -19.40 1.93
CA GLY A 43 -16.58 -20.43 0.92
C GLY A 43 -15.57 -20.53 -0.22
N LEU A 44 -14.48 -19.76 -0.18
CA LEU A 44 -13.44 -19.76 -1.21
C LEU A 44 -12.54 -20.99 -1.08
N ASN A 45 -11.93 -21.41 -2.19
CA ASN A 45 -10.91 -22.47 -2.21
C ASN A 45 -9.49 -21.87 -2.29
N ASP A 46 -8.47 -22.74 -2.23
CA ASP A 46 -7.07 -22.30 -2.24
C ASP A 46 -6.67 -21.53 -3.52
N GLU A 47 -7.19 -21.92 -4.68
CA GLU A 47 -6.91 -21.22 -5.95
C GLU A 47 -7.44 -19.78 -5.92
N HIS A 48 -8.61 -19.55 -5.33
CA HIS A 48 -9.14 -18.21 -5.13
C HIS A 48 -8.26 -17.43 -4.16
N LEU A 49 -7.87 -18.02 -3.03
CA LEU A 49 -7.02 -17.33 -2.06
C LEU A 49 -5.67 -16.94 -2.63
N ASP A 50 -5.05 -17.80 -3.45
CA ASP A 50 -3.78 -17.47 -4.12
C ASP A 50 -3.92 -16.30 -5.10
N LYS A 51 -5.03 -16.24 -5.84
CA LYS A 51 -5.36 -15.10 -6.70
C LYS A 51 -5.56 -13.82 -5.89
N LEU A 52 -6.27 -13.89 -4.77
CA LEU A 52 -6.52 -12.74 -3.89
C LEU A 52 -5.24 -12.24 -3.20
N GLU A 53 -4.33 -13.15 -2.81
CA GLU A 53 -3.01 -12.78 -2.31
C GLU A 53 -2.18 -12.08 -3.39
N ASP A 54 -2.23 -12.54 -4.63
CA ASP A 54 -1.55 -11.89 -5.75
C ASP A 54 -2.10 -10.49 -6.04
N GLN A 55 -3.43 -10.34 -5.99
CA GLN A 55 -4.08 -9.04 -6.07
C GLN A 55 -3.62 -8.11 -4.94
N ASN A 56 -3.57 -8.61 -3.70
CA ASN A 56 -3.05 -7.86 -2.56
C ASN A 56 -1.61 -7.40 -2.80
N ARG A 57 -0.72 -8.29 -3.25
CA ARG A 57 0.68 -7.93 -3.56
C ARG A 57 0.76 -6.84 -4.64
N LYS A 58 -0.03 -6.95 -5.71
CA LYS A 58 -0.07 -5.96 -6.80
C LYS A 58 -0.54 -4.59 -6.34
N ILE A 59 -1.61 -4.50 -5.55
CA ILE A 59 -2.10 -3.20 -5.09
C ILE A 59 -1.14 -2.55 -4.09
N ILE A 60 -0.56 -3.33 -3.18
CA ILE A 60 0.46 -2.84 -2.25
C ILE A 60 1.62 -2.25 -3.03
N ARG A 61 2.12 -2.97 -4.04
CA ARG A 61 3.22 -2.50 -4.88
C ARG A 61 2.86 -1.21 -5.61
N LYS A 62 1.67 -1.13 -6.20
CA LYS A 62 1.18 0.05 -6.91
C LYS A 62 1.15 1.29 -6.00
N VAL A 63 0.63 1.15 -4.77
CA VAL A 63 0.59 2.26 -3.81
C VAL A 63 2.00 2.69 -3.40
N ILE A 64 2.90 1.74 -3.14
CA ILE A 64 4.30 2.06 -2.82
C ILE A 64 4.97 2.83 -3.96
N ASP A 65 4.79 2.36 -5.19
CA ASP A 65 5.37 3.02 -6.37
C ASP A 65 4.83 4.44 -6.53
N MET A 66 3.53 4.66 -6.28
CA MET A 66 2.94 6.01 -6.25
C MET A 66 3.56 6.89 -5.17
N VAL A 67 3.71 6.40 -3.94
CA VAL A 67 4.36 7.15 -2.84
C VAL A 67 5.78 7.56 -3.25
N CYS A 68 6.60 6.62 -3.71
CA CYS A 68 7.97 6.91 -4.13
C CYS A 68 8.03 7.93 -5.28
N LEU A 69 7.14 7.82 -6.28
CA LEU A 69 7.07 8.77 -7.38
C LEU A 69 6.68 10.17 -6.91
N SER A 70 5.70 10.31 -6.02
CA SER A 70 5.32 11.63 -5.48
C SER A 70 6.48 12.32 -4.76
N PHE A 71 7.27 11.59 -3.97
CA PHE A 71 8.46 12.18 -3.33
C PHE A 71 9.54 12.58 -4.33
N HIS A 72 9.76 11.78 -5.38
CA HIS A 72 10.66 12.18 -6.45
C HIS A 72 10.23 13.49 -7.11
N TYR A 73 8.93 13.65 -7.39
CA TYR A 73 8.40 14.91 -7.91
C TYR A 73 8.52 16.07 -6.92
N PHE A 74 8.29 15.84 -5.62
CA PHE A 74 8.49 16.88 -4.60
C PHE A 74 9.95 17.35 -4.58
N ASP A 75 10.91 16.41 -4.61
CA ASP A 75 12.33 16.73 -4.62
C ASP A 75 12.74 17.51 -5.90
N VAL A 76 12.25 17.10 -7.08
CA VAL A 76 12.57 17.74 -8.36
C VAL A 76 11.88 19.10 -8.55
N CYS A 77 10.61 19.23 -8.17
CA CYS A 77 9.84 20.49 -8.34
C CYS A 77 10.20 21.56 -7.30
N ASN A 78 10.83 21.17 -6.18
CA ASN A 78 11.37 22.11 -5.19
C ASN A 78 12.61 22.89 -5.70
N GLU A 79 13.22 22.51 -6.83
CA GLU A 79 14.36 23.25 -7.41
C GLU A 79 13.95 24.45 -8.29
N GLY A 80 12.66 24.77 -8.44
CA GLY A 80 12.25 25.92 -9.27
C GLY A 80 10.94 26.64 -8.95
N GLU A 81 9.85 25.96 -8.57
CA GLU A 81 8.51 26.59 -8.63
C GLU A 81 7.54 26.23 -7.49
N ALA A 82 7.92 25.37 -6.53
CA ALA A 82 7.03 24.95 -5.44
C ALA A 82 6.67 26.05 -4.41
N VAL A 83 7.28 27.24 -4.50
CA VAL A 83 7.11 28.35 -3.54
C VAL A 83 5.72 29.02 -3.60
N MET A 84 4.89 28.73 -4.62
CA MET A 84 3.66 29.48 -4.90
C MET A 84 2.35 28.78 -4.50
N SER A 85 2.36 27.56 -3.94
CA SER A 85 1.13 26.87 -3.52
C SER A 85 1.07 26.70 -2.01
N ASN A 86 -0.02 27.14 -1.38
CA ASN A 86 -0.32 26.87 0.04
C ASN A 86 -0.66 25.39 0.31
N HIS A 87 -0.49 24.50 -0.66
CA HIS A 87 -0.81 23.08 -0.54
C HIS A 87 0.38 22.33 0.06
N GLN A 88 0.16 21.61 1.16
CA GLN A 88 1.12 20.65 1.68
C GLN A 88 1.02 19.35 0.86
N PRO A 89 1.99 19.05 -0.02
CA PRO A 89 1.83 17.96 -0.99
C PRO A 89 1.77 16.57 -0.33
N ILE A 90 2.40 16.43 0.84
CA ILE A 90 2.36 15.22 1.66
C ILE A 90 0.95 14.96 2.17
N GLU A 91 0.31 15.96 2.79
CA GLU A 91 -1.06 15.89 3.31
C GLU A 91 -2.05 15.53 2.20
N SER A 92 -1.94 16.22 1.05
CA SER A 92 -2.79 15.95 -0.11
C SER A 92 -2.65 14.52 -0.63
N MET A 93 -1.42 14.01 -0.73
CA MET A 93 -1.18 12.65 -1.22
C MET A 93 -1.57 11.58 -0.20
N SER A 94 -1.39 11.84 1.10
CA SER A 94 -1.86 10.92 2.15
C SER A 94 -3.37 10.78 2.11
N ASP A 95 -4.10 11.89 1.95
CA ASP A 95 -5.56 11.91 1.86
C ASP A 95 -6.06 11.16 0.62
N ILE A 96 -5.47 11.40 -0.56
CA ILE A 96 -5.83 10.72 -1.81
C ILE A 96 -5.69 9.19 -1.67
N LEU A 97 -4.64 8.73 -0.98
CA LEU A 97 -4.38 7.31 -0.77
C LEU A 97 -5.13 6.72 0.44
N GLY A 98 -5.84 7.55 1.21
CA GLY A 98 -6.51 7.16 2.44
C GLY A 98 -5.55 6.67 3.53
N LEU A 99 -4.35 7.24 3.58
CA LEU A 99 -3.34 6.96 4.59
C LEU A 99 -3.24 8.15 5.54
N SER A 100 -2.89 7.92 6.80
CA SER A 100 -2.39 9.03 7.62
C SER A 100 -1.05 9.53 7.09
N GLU A 101 -0.71 10.80 7.34
CA GLU A 101 0.60 11.35 7.00
C GLU A 101 1.74 10.48 7.54
N GLU A 102 1.67 10.04 8.79
CA GLU A 102 2.68 9.16 9.39
C GLU A 102 2.83 7.86 8.60
N GLN A 103 1.72 7.22 8.23
CA GLN A 103 1.75 5.99 7.43
C GLN A 103 2.39 6.23 6.05
N TYR A 104 2.06 7.35 5.42
CA TYR A 104 2.60 7.75 4.12
C TYR A 104 4.11 8.02 4.17
N LEU A 105 4.58 8.81 5.14
CA LEU A 105 6.02 9.09 5.37
C LEU A 105 6.80 7.80 5.68
N LEU A 106 6.24 6.89 6.46
CA LEU A 106 6.90 5.63 6.80
C LEU A 106 6.99 4.67 5.61
N LEU A 107 5.98 4.63 4.73
CA LEU A 107 6.06 3.85 3.49
C LEU A 107 7.24 4.33 2.64
N GLU A 108 7.37 5.63 2.43
CA GLU A 108 8.50 6.22 1.70
C GLU A 108 9.84 5.76 2.28
N LYS A 109 10.03 5.96 3.59
CA LYS A 109 11.30 5.70 4.28
C LYS A 109 11.71 4.23 4.22
N GLU A 110 10.77 3.33 4.39
CA GLU A 110 11.01 1.88 4.33
C GLU A 110 11.42 1.45 2.93
N TRP A 111 10.74 1.94 1.91
CA TRP A 111 10.98 1.51 0.54
C TRP A 111 12.17 2.21 -0.10
N ARG A 112 12.48 3.47 0.23
CA ARG A 112 13.74 4.14 -0.15
C ARG A 112 14.97 3.33 0.28
N LYS A 113 14.95 2.74 1.49
CA LYS A 113 16.01 1.83 1.96
C LYS A 113 16.15 0.57 1.13
N VAL A 114 15.04 0.00 0.65
CA VAL A 114 15.03 -1.19 -0.20
C VAL A 114 15.57 -0.86 -1.60
N PHE A 115 15.18 0.27 -2.17
CA PHE A 115 15.69 0.75 -3.46
C PHE A 115 17.20 1.00 -3.43
N HIS A 116 17.72 1.75 -2.44
CA HIS A 116 19.17 1.98 -2.32
C HIS A 116 19.99 0.71 -2.03
N LYS A 117 19.42 -0.27 -1.31
CA LYS A 117 20.09 -1.57 -1.11
C LYS A 117 20.19 -2.39 -2.39
N LYS A 118 19.26 -2.23 -3.34
CA LYS A 118 19.33 -2.91 -4.64
C LYS A 118 20.35 -2.28 -5.58
N THR A 119 20.42 -0.95 -5.63
CA THR A 119 21.40 -0.24 -6.48
C THR A 119 22.84 -0.43 -6.01
N ASN A 120 23.10 -0.50 -4.71
CA ASN A 120 24.44 -0.74 -4.17
C ASN A 120 24.92 -2.21 -4.27
N LYS A 121 24.08 -3.13 -4.75
CA LYS A 121 24.49 -4.51 -5.07
C LYS A 121 24.84 -4.71 -6.55
N THR A 122 24.71 -3.67 -7.37
CA THR A 122 24.95 -3.71 -8.81
C THR A 122 26.19 -2.90 -9.24
N LEU A 123 27.03 -2.52 -8.28
CA LEU A 123 28.35 -1.90 -8.48
C LEU A 123 29.44 -2.80 -7.91
#